data_AF-A0A645IM55-F1
#
_entry.id   AF-A0A645IM55-F1
#
_cell.length_a   1.000
_cell.length_b   1.000
_cell.length_c   1.000
_cell.angle_alpha   90.00
_cell.angle_beta   90.00
_cell.angle_gamma   90.00
#
_symmetry.space_group_name_H-M   'P 1'
#
loop_
_entity.id
_entity.type
_entity.pdbx_description
1 polymer ?
#
loop_
_entity_poly.entity_id
_entity_poly.type
_entity_poly.pdbx_seq_one_letter_code
_entity_poly.pdbx_strand_id
1 'polypeptide(L)'
;MSWELTIFVLFLLPISGWLIGIVGKNLKRSSAEAQAQQGELLSQLDETIGGLRVVKAFNAETKLEARFAALNERIRKTFNFLHYRYNLAFPLSEFVGTAVIAILLWFGGVIIVGDNSSIDAAGFIYFLIIFYSIINPAKDLSRATYGIRKGWPHWRELIRF
;
A
#
# COMPACT_ATOMS: atom_id res chain seq x y z
N MET A 1 24.84 -0.77 -28.05
CA MET A 1 23.83 -0.06 -27.23
C MET A 1 22.54 -0.08 -28.03
N SER A 2 21.62 -0.99 -27.71
CA SER A 2 20.34 -1.12 -28.41
C SER A 2 19.37 -0.07 -27.90
N TRP A 3 19.10 0.92 -28.74
CA TRP A 3 18.12 1.97 -28.48
C TRP A 3 16.70 1.40 -28.27
N GLU A 4 16.38 0.24 -28.83
CA GLU A 4 15.09 -0.44 -28.65
C GLU A 4 14.81 -0.78 -27.17
N LEU A 5 15.79 -1.34 -26.46
CA LEU A 5 15.67 -1.68 -25.05
C LEU A 5 15.66 -0.45 -24.14
N THR A 6 16.41 0.60 -24.50
CA THR A 6 16.41 1.86 -23.76
C THR A 6 15.03 2.53 -23.82
N ILE A 7 14.42 2.62 -25.00
CA ILE A 7 13.07 3.18 -25.15
C ILE A 7 12.05 2.31 -24.42
N PHE A 8 12.15 0.98 -24.54
CA PHE A 8 11.26 0.06 -23.84
C PHE A 8 11.26 0.29 -22.33
N VAL A 9 12.43 0.42 -21.70
CA VAL A 9 12.52 0.67 -20.25
C VAL A 9 12.14 2.08 -19.86
N LEU A 10 12.39 3.07 -20.70
CA LEU A 10 11.92 4.43 -20.49
C LEU A 10 10.38 4.48 -20.36
N PHE A 11 9.67 3.63 -21.11
CA PHE A 11 8.22 3.46 -20.99
C PHE A 11 7.81 2.52 -19.86
N LEU A 12 8.57 1.46 -19.61
CA LEU A 12 8.24 0.46 -18.58
C LEU A 12 8.37 1.03 -17.16
N LEU A 13 9.31 1.96 -16.92
CA LEU A 13 9.49 2.62 -15.63
C LEU A 13 8.25 3.40 -15.16
N PRO A 14 7.67 4.34 -15.93
CA PRO A 14 6.45 5.04 -15.50
C PRO A 14 5.26 4.09 -15.36
N ILE A 15 5.12 3.08 -16.22
CA ILE A 15 4.03 2.09 -16.15
C ILE A 15 4.14 1.25 -14.88
N SER A 16 5.32 0.71 -14.58
CA SER A 16 5.56 -0.08 -13.37
C SER A 16 5.40 0.77 -12.11
N GLY A 17 5.96 1.98 -12.08
CA GLY A 17 5.79 2.94 -10.98
C GLY A 17 4.32 3.31 -10.73
N TRP A 18 3.53 3.42 -11.79
CA TRP A 18 2.09 3.69 -11.72
C TRP A 18 1.30 2.49 -11.19
N LEU A 19 1.50 1.29 -11.74
CA LEU A 19 0.87 0.04 -11.28
C LEU A 19 1.16 -0.23 -9.80
N ILE A 20 2.43 -0.12 -9.42
CA ILE A 20 2.89 -0.24 -8.02
C ILE A 20 2.23 0.82 -7.14
N GLY A 21 2.13 2.06 -7.63
CA GLY A 21 1.48 3.16 -6.91
C GLY A 21 0.00 2.92 -6.64
N ILE A 22 -0.73 2.33 -7.60
CA ILE A 22 -2.15 1.96 -7.44
C ILE A 22 -2.30 0.91 -6.33
N VAL A 23 -1.48 -0.13 -6.34
CA VAL A 23 -1.53 -1.18 -5.33
C VAL A 23 -1.16 -0.62 -3.94
N GLY A 24 -0.12 0.22 -3.87
CA GLY A 24 0.31 0.88 -2.64
C GLY A 24 -0.74 1.84 -2.05
N LYS A 25 -1.52 2.52 -2.90
CA LYS A 25 -2.61 3.43 -2.48
C LYS A 25 -3.72 2.67 -1.74
N ASN A 26 -4.13 1.52 -2.27
CA ASN A 26 -5.17 0.70 -1.63
C ASN A 26 -4.72 0.19 -0.25
N LEU A 27 -3.44 -0.15 -0.11
CA LEU A 27 -2.86 -0.57 1.16
C LEU A 27 -2.87 0.54 2.22
N LYS A 28 -2.36 1.74 1.87
CA LYS A 28 -2.20 2.85 2.82
C LYS A 28 -3.53 3.49 3.24
N ARG A 29 -4.56 3.44 2.38
CA ARG A 29 -5.91 3.90 2.70
C ARG A 29 -6.57 3.00 3.74
N SER A 30 -6.48 1.67 3.57
CA SER A 30 -7.02 0.71 4.55
C SER A 30 -6.34 0.84 5.92
N SER A 31 -5.02 1.01 5.99
CA SER A 31 -4.34 1.17 7.29
C SER A 31 -4.75 2.45 8.03
N ALA A 32 -5.03 3.54 7.31
CA ALA A 32 -5.46 4.79 7.94
C ALA A 32 -6.88 4.69 8.51
N GLU A 33 -7.78 4.02 7.79
CA GLU A 33 -9.15 3.74 8.27
C GLU A 33 -9.10 2.82 9.50
N ALA A 34 -8.24 1.81 9.51
CA ALA A 34 -8.03 0.93 10.67
C ALA A 34 -7.54 1.70 11.92
N GLN A 35 -6.54 2.58 11.74
CA GLN A 35 -5.99 3.39 12.83
C GLN A 35 -7.03 4.36 13.41
N ALA A 36 -7.84 4.99 12.56
CA ALA A 36 -8.91 5.88 13.00
C ALA A 36 -9.96 5.14 13.85
N GLN A 37 -10.37 3.95 13.42
CA GLN A 37 -11.32 3.12 14.17
C GLN A 37 -10.76 2.62 15.50
N GLN A 38 -9.46 2.28 15.55
CA GLN A 38 -8.80 1.92 16.81
C GLN A 38 -8.77 3.10 17.78
N GLY A 39 -8.54 4.33 17.30
CA GLY A 39 -8.57 5.55 18.11
C GLY A 39 -9.96 5.85 18.67
N GLU A 40 -11.01 5.71 17.85
CA GLU A 40 -12.40 5.90 18.29
C GLU A 40 -12.80 4.88 19.38
N LEU A 41 -12.36 3.63 19.23
CA LEU A 41 -12.57 2.55 20.20
C LEU A 41 -11.90 2.84 21.54
N LEU A 42 -10.64 3.27 21.51
CA LEU A 42 -9.91 3.67 22.73
C LEU A 42 -10.58 4.84 23.43
N SER A 43 -11.06 5.83 22.67
CA SER A 43 -11.81 6.98 23.23
C SER A 43 -13.10 6.53 23.92
N GLN A 44 -13.86 5.62 23.31
CA GLN A 44 -15.10 5.12 23.93
C GLN A 44 -14.83 4.25 25.16
N LEU A 45 -13.73 3.49 25.16
CA LEU A 45 -13.29 2.74 26.34
C LEU A 45 -12.95 3.69 27.50
N ASP A 46 -12.21 4.77 27.23
CA ASP A 46 -11.78 5.72 28.25
C ASP A 46 -12.98 6.46 28.88
N GLU A 47 -13.93 6.92 28.05
CA GLU A 47 -15.19 7.52 28.51
C GLU A 47 -16.02 6.56 29.38
N THR A 48 -16.05 5.28 29.00
CA THR A 48 -16.82 4.27 29.73
C THR A 48 -16.17 3.86 31.05
N ILE A 49 -14.83 3.77 31.09
CA ILE A 49 -14.07 3.51 32.32
C ILE A 49 -14.18 4.69 33.28
N GLY A 50 -14.19 5.93 32.76
CA GLY A 50 -14.43 7.14 33.56
C GLY A 50 -15.83 7.18 34.18
N GLY A 51 -16.85 6.65 33.48
CA GLY A 51 -18.25 6.60 33.92
C GLY A 51 -18.63 5.39 34.78
N LEU A 52 -17.71 4.47 35.08
CA LEU A 52 -18.02 3.16 35.68
C LEU A 52 -18.76 3.27 37.03
N ARG A 53 -18.42 4.30 37.82
CA ARG A 53 -19.02 4.58 39.13
C ARG A 53 -20.50 4.98 39.01
N VAL A 54 -20.86 5.68 37.93
CA VAL A 54 -22.24 6.10 37.60
C VAL A 54 -23.05 4.90 37.12
N VAL A 55 -22.46 4.04 36.27
CA VAL A 55 -23.14 2.82 35.78
C VAL A 55 -23.54 1.90 36.92
N LYS A 56 -22.65 1.72 37.92
CA LYS A 56 -22.94 0.95 39.13
C LYS A 56 -24.01 1.61 40.01
N ALA A 57 -23.98 2.93 40.14
CA ALA A 57 -24.98 3.66 40.92
C ALA A 57 -26.41 3.56 40.35
N PHE A 58 -26.55 3.34 39.03
CA PHE A 58 -27.83 3.19 38.36
C PHE A 58 -28.21 1.72 38.02
N ASN A 59 -27.42 0.72 38.47
CA ASN A 59 -27.59 -0.69 38.08
C ASN A 59 -27.73 -0.89 36.55
N ALA A 60 -27.00 -0.09 35.76
CA ALA A 60 -27.11 -0.05 34.31
C ALA A 60 -26.11 -0.98 33.60
N GLU A 61 -25.53 -1.93 34.32
CA GLU A 61 -24.44 -2.81 33.87
C GLU A 61 -24.83 -3.63 32.64
N THR A 62 -26.02 -4.25 32.64
CA THR A 62 -26.53 -5.07 31.52
C THR A 62 -26.72 -4.24 30.24
N LYS A 63 -27.15 -2.98 30.38
CA LYS A 63 -27.31 -2.05 29.25
C LYS A 63 -25.96 -1.65 28.67
N LEU A 64 -24.95 -1.50 29.52
CA LEU A 64 -23.59 -1.22 29.12
C LEU A 64 -22.94 -2.42 28.43
N GLU A 65 -23.10 -3.63 28.95
CA GLU A 65 -22.64 -4.87 28.33
C GLU A 65 -23.21 -5.05 26.92
N ALA A 66 -24.52 -4.85 26.74
CA ALA A 66 -25.15 -4.94 25.43
C ALA A 66 -24.57 -3.91 24.44
N ARG A 67 -24.30 -2.68 24.91
CA ARG A 67 -23.68 -1.63 24.10
C ARG A 67 -22.24 -1.97 23.74
N PHE A 68 -21.46 -2.52 24.66
CA PHE A 68 -20.11 -3.01 24.42
C PHE A 68 -20.08 -4.18 23.43
N ALA A 69 -20.98 -5.16 23.58
CA ALA A 69 -21.06 -6.29 22.67
C ALA A 69 -21.36 -5.84 21.23
N ALA A 70 -22.29 -4.89 21.06
CA ALA A 70 -22.59 -4.30 19.76
C ALA A 70 -21.41 -3.53 19.16
N LEU A 71 -20.67 -2.78 19.98
CA LEU A 71 -19.46 -2.07 19.55
C LEU A 71 -18.39 -3.08 19.11
N ASN A 72 -18.13 -4.10 19.93
CA ASN A 72 -17.12 -5.12 19.68
C ASN A 72 -17.40 -5.90 18.39
N GLU A 73 -18.68 -6.20 18.09
CA GLU A 73 -19.07 -6.86 16.85
C GLU A 73 -18.84 -5.96 15.61
N ARG A 74 -19.12 -4.66 15.71
CA ARG A 74 -18.80 -3.69 14.64
C ARG A 74 -17.31 -3.61 14.38
N ILE A 75 -16.52 -3.58 15.44
CA ILE A 75 -15.06 -3.55 15.37
C ILE A 75 -14.56 -4.83 14.72
N ARG A 76 -15.00 -5.99 15.20
CA ARG A 76 -14.63 -7.30 14.65
C ARG A 76 -14.90 -7.39 13.16
N LYS A 77 -16.09 -6.97 12.70
CA LYS A 77 -16.43 -6.94 11.28
C LYS A 77 -15.51 -6.04 10.47
N THR A 78 -15.20 -4.85 10.99
CA THR A 78 -14.35 -3.92 10.24
C THR A 78 -12.90 -4.37 10.22
N PHE A 79 -12.36 -4.87 11.33
CA PHE A 79 -11.03 -5.48 11.39
C PHE A 79 -10.92 -6.69 10.46
N ASN A 80 -11.89 -7.60 10.43
CA ASN A 80 -11.85 -8.73 9.50
C ASN A 80 -11.80 -8.29 8.04
N PHE A 81 -12.60 -7.29 7.67
CA PHE A 81 -12.60 -6.74 6.33
C PHE A 81 -11.28 -6.03 5.98
N LEU A 82 -10.72 -5.28 6.92
CA LEU A 82 -9.43 -4.60 6.80
C LEU A 82 -8.28 -5.61 6.69
N HIS A 83 -8.25 -6.63 7.53
CA HIS A 83 -7.24 -7.70 7.50
C HIS A 83 -7.29 -8.44 6.17
N TYR A 84 -8.48 -8.77 5.65
CA TYR A 84 -8.62 -9.39 4.34
C TYR A 84 -8.00 -8.53 3.22
N ARG A 85 -8.28 -7.22 3.22
CA ARG A 85 -7.68 -6.29 2.24
C ARG A 85 -6.19 -6.08 2.41
N TYR A 86 -5.71 -5.97 3.65
CA TYR A 86 -4.29 -5.80 3.96
C TYR A 86 -3.49 -7.04 3.56
N ASN A 87 -3.98 -8.23 3.93
CA ASN A 87 -3.32 -9.51 3.64
C ASN A 87 -3.28 -9.82 2.14
N LEU A 88 -4.21 -9.30 1.34
CA LEU A 88 -4.20 -9.46 -0.13
C LEU A 88 -3.34 -8.42 -0.85
N ALA A 89 -3.20 -7.22 -0.30
CA ALA A 89 -2.47 -6.14 -0.96
C ALA A 89 -0.96 -6.43 -1.12
N PHE A 90 -0.34 -7.10 -0.14
CA PHE A 90 1.07 -7.48 -0.23
C PHE A 90 1.31 -8.55 -1.32
N PRO A 91 0.62 -9.70 -1.33
CA PRO A 91 0.72 -10.68 -2.41
C PRO A 91 0.38 -10.11 -3.80
N LEU A 92 -0.60 -9.22 -3.91
CA LEU A 92 -0.93 -8.56 -5.18
C LEU A 92 0.20 -7.65 -5.66
N SER A 93 0.85 -6.91 -4.75
CA SER A 93 1.99 -6.07 -5.09
C SER A 93 3.20 -6.89 -5.54
N GLU A 94 3.44 -8.03 -4.88
CA GLU A 94 4.47 -9.00 -5.26
C GLU A 94 4.17 -9.58 -6.64
N PHE A 95 2.93 -10.05 -6.88
CA PHE A 95 2.50 -10.61 -8.16
C PHE A 95 2.69 -9.63 -9.32
N VAL A 96 2.30 -8.36 -9.15
CA VAL A 96 2.51 -7.32 -10.17
C VAL A 96 4.01 -7.08 -10.41
N GLY A 97 4.82 -7.04 -9.36
CA GLY A 97 6.28 -6.89 -9.49
C GLY A 97 6.90 -8.04 -10.28
N THR A 98 6.53 -9.27 -9.95
CA THR A 98 6.98 -10.49 -10.63
C THR A 98 6.51 -10.53 -12.09
N ALA A 99 5.26 -10.14 -12.37
CA ALA A 99 4.73 -10.07 -13.73
C ALA A 99 5.49 -9.06 -14.61
N VAL A 100 5.87 -7.90 -14.07
CA VAL A 100 6.70 -6.90 -14.79
C VAL A 100 8.06 -7.50 -15.16
N ILE A 101 8.70 -8.20 -14.23
CA ILE A 101 9.99 -8.87 -14.48
C ILE A 101 9.85 -9.97 -15.53
N ALA A 102 8.78 -10.78 -15.46
CA ALA A 102 8.51 -11.83 -16.43
C ALA A 102 8.32 -11.28 -17.86
N ILE A 103 7.57 -10.18 -18.01
CA ILE A 103 7.37 -9.52 -19.30
C ILE A 103 8.71 -8.97 -19.84
N LEU A 104 9.51 -8.35 -18.98
CA LEU A 104 10.82 -7.81 -19.37
C LEU A 104 11.77 -8.94 -19.80
N LEU A 105 11.80 -10.05 -19.08
CA LEU A 105 12.59 -11.24 -19.45
C LEU A 105 12.14 -11.83 -20.78
N TRP A 106 10.82 -11.97 -20.99
CA TRP A 106 10.27 -12.47 -22.25
C TRP A 106 10.66 -11.57 -23.42
N PHE A 107 10.43 -10.27 -23.31
CA PHE A 107 10.70 -9.32 -24.38
C PHE A 107 12.20 -9.20 -24.68
N GLY A 108 13.04 -9.11 -23.64
CA GLY A 108 14.48 -9.07 -23.80
C GLY A 108 15.06 -10.37 -24.36
N GLY A 109 14.54 -11.52 -23.94
CA GLY A 109 14.94 -12.83 -24.45
C GLY A 109 14.68 -12.99 -25.95
N VAL A 110 13.50 -12.55 -26.42
CA VAL A 110 13.15 -12.59 -27.86
C VAL A 110 14.11 -11.72 -28.70
N ILE A 111 14.55 -10.57 -28.18
CA ILE A 111 15.47 -9.66 -28.89
C ILE A 111 16.89 -10.25 -28.99
N ILE A 112 17.34 -10.99 -27.98
CA ILE A 112 18.69 -11.57 -27.93
C ILE A 112 18.81 -12.83 -28.78
N VAL A 113 17.74 -13.62 -28.83
CA VAL A 113 17.73 -14.90 -29.57
C VAL A 113 17.49 -14.69 -31.07
N GLY A 114 16.95 -13.55 -31.49
CA GLY A 114 16.77 -13.24 -32.91
C GLY A 114 18.09 -12.95 -33.63
N ASP A 115 18.21 -13.38 -34.90
CA ASP A 115 19.41 -13.23 -35.75
C ASP A 115 19.91 -11.78 -35.94
N ASN A 116 19.13 -10.77 -35.55
CA ASN A 116 19.49 -9.34 -35.55
C ASN A 116 19.73 -8.80 -34.13
N SER A 117 20.46 -9.54 -33.30
CA SER A 117 20.71 -9.17 -31.90
C SER A 117 21.58 -7.91 -31.80
N SER A 118 20.98 -6.77 -31.43
CA SER A 118 21.68 -5.51 -31.16
C SER A 118 22.36 -5.47 -29.77
N ILE A 119 22.17 -6.50 -28.95
CA ILE A 119 22.75 -6.68 -27.61
C ILE A 119 23.23 -8.12 -27.40
N ASP A 120 24.42 -8.25 -26.79
CA ASP A 120 24.97 -9.51 -26.30
C ASP A 120 24.37 -9.89 -24.92
N ALA A 121 24.36 -11.19 -24.60
CA ALA A 121 23.77 -11.75 -23.38
C ALA A 121 24.31 -11.07 -22.10
N ALA A 122 25.60 -10.73 -22.06
CA ALA A 122 26.21 -10.01 -20.95
C ALA A 122 25.62 -8.60 -20.75
N GLY A 123 25.33 -7.89 -21.85
CA GLY A 123 24.69 -6.57 -21.83
C GLY A 123 23.25 -6.62 -21.31
N PHE A 124 22.53 -7.70 -21.60
CA PHE A 124 21.19 -7.91 -21.08
C PHE A 124 21.17 -8.22 -19.58
N ILE A 125 22.08 -9.06 -19.09
CA ILE A 125 22.21 -9.34 -17.65
C ILE A 125 22.55 -8.06 -16.89
N TYR A 126 23.48 -7.26 -17.40
CA TYR A 126 23.83 -5.96 -16.82
C TYR A 126 22.61 -5.03 -16.73
N PHE A 127 21.77 -5.02 -17.77
CA PHE A 127 20.56 -4.23 -17.82
C PHE A 127 19.49 -4.69 -16.81
N LEU A 128 19.31 -6.01 -16.65
CA LEU A 128 18.42 -6.58 -15.64
C LEU A 128 18.81 -6.15 -14.23
N ILE A 129 20.12 -6.13 -13.93
CA ILE A 129 20.65 -5.72 -12.63
C ILE A 129 20.34 -4.24 -12.35
N ILE A 130 20.57 -3.35 -13.33
CA ILE A 130 20.24 -1.92 -13.20
C ILE A 130 18.74 -1.72 -13.02
N PHE A 131 17.92 -2.41 -13.81
CA PHE A 131 16.47 -2.30 -13.71
C PHE A 131 15.96 -2.74 -12.33
N TYR A 132 16.47 -3.87 -11.81
CA TYR A 132 16.12 -4.35 -10.47
C TYR A 132 16.52 -3.36 -9.37
N SER A 133 17.69 -2.73 -9.51
CA SER A 133 18.18 -1.71 -8.59
C SER A 133 17.27 -0.47 -8.56
N ILE A 134 16.58 -0.15 -9.66
CA ILE A 134 15.66 1.00 -9.75
C ILE A 134 14.26 0.68 -9.19
N ILE A 135 13.81 -0.57 -9.25
CA ILE A 135 12.46 -0.96 -8.80
C ILE A 135 12.20 -0.57 -7.34
N ASN A 136 13.15 -0.84 -6.44
CA ASN A 136 13.00 -0.54 -5.00
C ASN A 136 12.92 0.98 -4.71
N PRO A 137 13.87 1.82 -5.15
CA PRO A 137 13.76 3.26 -4.97
C PRO A 137 12.57 3.88 -5.72
N ALA A 138 12.15 3.33 -6.87
CA ALA A 138 10.94 3.76 -7.56
C ALA A 138 9.66 3.44 -6.76
N LYS A 139 9.60 2.25 -6.14
CA LYS A 139 8.54 1.88 -5.17
C LYS A 139 8.50 2.86 -4.01
N ASP A 140 9.66 3.23 -3.47
CA ASP A 140 9.76 4.13 -2.32
C ASP A 140 9.41 5.58 -2.67
N LEU A 141 9.87 6.08 -3.83
CA LEU A 141 9.49 7.41 -4.34
C LEU A 141 8.00 7.51 -4.62
N SER A 142 7.41 6.46 -5.21
CA SER A 142 5.97 6.35 -5.41
C SER A 142 5.25 6.46 -4.05
N ARG A 143 5.66 5.67 -3.04
CA ARG A 143 5.11 5.75 -1.68
C ARG A 143 5.30 7.12 -1.01
N ALA A 144 6.43 7.78 -1.23
CA ALA A 144 6.78 9.08 -0.64
C ALA A 144 5.95 10.22 -1.22
N THR A 145 5.82 10.31 -2.55
CA THR A 145 5.00 11.33 -3.23
C THR A 145 3.53 11.26 -2.81
N TYR A 146 3.01 10.06 -2.52
CA TYR A 146 1.66 9.90 -1.96
C TYR A 146 1.57 10.30 -0.48
N GLY A 147 2.64 10.10 0.31
CA GLY A 147 2.73 10.64 1.68
C GLY A 147 2.61 12.17 1.70
N ILE A 148 3.28 12.84 0.76
CA ILE A 148 3.23 14.30 0.60
C ILE A 148 1.80 14.77 0.26
N ARG A 149 1.09 14.08 -0.65
CA ARG A 149 -0.32 14.41 -0.96
C ARG A 149 -1.27 14.28 0.23
N LYS A 150 -1.00 13.35 1.16
CA LYS A 150 -1.82 13.17 2.37
C LYS A 150 -1.53 14.23 3.44
N GLY A 151 -0.30 14.78 3.48
CA GLY A 151 0.09 15.84 4.42
C GLY A 151 -0.22 17.27 3.94
N TRP A 152 -0.42 17.45 2.63
CA TRP A 152 -0.74 18.76 2.02
C TRP A 152 -1.99 19.46 2.61
N PRO A 153 -3.10 18.76 2.93
CA PRO A 153 -4.25 19.38 3.58
C PRO A 153 -3.92 19.96 4.96
N HIS A 154 -3.14 19.22 5.76
CA HIS A 154 -2.74 19.64 7.11
C HIS A 154 -1.77 20.84 7.07
N TRP A 155 -0.87 20.86 6.09
CA TRP A 155 0.01 22.01 5.85
C TRP A 155 -0.77 23.28 5.44
N ARG A 156 -1.87 23.17 4.70
CA ARG A 156 -2.72 24.34 4.35
C ARG A 156 -3.47 24.94 5.54
N GLU A 157 -3.71 24.17 6.59
CA GLU A 157 -4.31 24.68 7.83
C GLU A 157 -3.31 25.44 8.69
N LEU A 158 -2.03 25.05 8.66
CA LEU A 158 -0.96 25.70 9.43
C LEU A 158 -0.51 27.06 8.87
N ILE A 159 -0.66 27.28 7.56
CA ILE A 159 -0.27 28.56 6.90
C ILE A 159 -1.46 29.53 6.82
N ARG A 160 -2.61 29.19 7.42
CA ARG A 160 -3.81 30.05 7.48
C ARG A 160 -3.94 30.87 8.77
N PHE A 161 -2.89 30.88 9.59
CA PHE A 161 -2.68 31.79 10.71
C PHE A 161 -1.49 32.70 10.41
#